data_AF-A0A0S8K3W7-F1
#
_entry.id   AF-A0A0S8K3W7-F1
#
_cell.length_a   1.000
_cell.length_b   1.000
_cell.length_c   1.000
_cell.angle_alpha   90.00
_cell.angle_beta   90.00
_cell.angle_gamma   90.00
#
_symmetry.space_group_name_H-M   'P 1'
#
loop_
_entity.id
_entity.type
_entity.pdbx_description
1 polymer ?
#
loop_
_entity_poly.entity_id
_entity_poly.type
_entity_poly.pdbx_seq_one_letter_code
_entity_poly.pdbx_strand_id
1 'polypeptide(L)'
;MALNALRLAATSDRDSAVVEGSLPEALLAALPPLLYGLALSAFLLGFVPLSEVVFGGPTRYPVTRLTLTPLILPGLLGTMLVVGGLIGARRRLPRWSYTWATGGVVTVLFALVLVGDELPYLISPTIDVLIVLALLGLLAAVALLAAWRGWVEAGLVGLGFGGTFATAVLFFATAAPFSRTDVGLMSAPAGLFFAAIIVAFLCGRSVVRWLALALTGMVSVWIIWGYRAILFAGMPSFSDASFHWRLLGIAMAGLLGPPVLAWLLEGRRPAVAT
;
A
#
# COMPACT_ATOMS: atom_id res chain seq x y z
N MET A 1 -23.13 -10.13 24.08
CA MET A 1 -22.89 -9.83 22.64
C MET A 1 -21.61 -10.46 22.09
N ALA A 2 -20.44 -10.26 22.72
CA ALA A 2 -19.15 -10.83 22.25
C ALA A 2 -19.14 -12.37 22.08
N LEU A 3 -19.84 -13.11 22.94
CA LEU A 3 -19.93 -14.57 22.90
C LEU A 3 -20.75 -15.11 21.71
N ASN A 4 -21.80 -14.39 21.28
CA ASN A 4 -22.56 -14.76 20.08
C ASN A 4 -21.78 -14.44 18.80
N ALA A 5 -20.98 -13.37 18.80
CA ALA A 5 -20.07 -13.05 17.71
C ALA A 5 -18.98 -14.13 17.54
N LEU A 6 -18.41 -14.63 18.65
CA LEU A 6 -17.44 -15.73 18.63
C LEU A 6 -18.06 -17.06 18.14
N ARG A 7 -19.32 -17.35 18.49
CA ARG A 7 -20.02 -18.56 18.02
C ARG A 7 -20.35 -18.51 16.53
N LEU A 8 -20.80 -17.37 16.02
CA LEU A 8 -21.06 -17.18 14.58
C LEU A 8 -19.75 -17.25 13.77
N ALA A 9 -18.65 -16.73 14.32
CA ALA A 9 -17.33 -16.86 13.70
C ALA A 9 -16.86 -18.33 13.63
N ALA A 10 -17.15 -19.14 14.65
CA ALA A 10 -16.76 -20.56 14.68
C ALA A 10 -17.58 -21.44 13.71
N THR A 11 -18.86 -21.13 13.48
CA THR A 11 -19.68 -21.87 12.50
C THR A 11 -19.36 -21.49 11.06
N SER A 12 -19.00 -20.23 10.81
CA SER A 12 -18.48 -19.79 9.50
C SER A 12 -17.16 -20.50 9.14
N ASP A 13 -16.32 -20.83 10.13
CA ASP A 13 -14.98 -21.40 9.93
C ASP A 13 -15.03 -22.82 9.31
N ARG A 14 -16.12 -23.58 9.56
CA ARG A 14 -16.32 -24.94 9.02
C ARG A 14 -16.65 -24.97 7.53
N ASP A 15 -17.40 -23.99 7.01
CA ASP A 15 -17.74 -23.91 5.59
C ASP A 15 -16.64 -23.23 4.77
N SER A 16 -15.79 -22.41 5.41
CA SER A 16 -14.62 -21.79 4.76
C SER A 16 -13.40 -22.71 4.63
N ALA A 17 -13.47 -23.96 5.13
CA ALA A 17 -12.42 -24.96 4.95
C ALA A 17 -12.19 -25.37 3.48
N VAL A 18 -13.05 -24.95 2.54
CA VAL A 18 -13.05 -25.43 1.15
C VAL A 18 -12.46 -24.43 0.14
N VAL A 19 -12.03 -23.23 0.56
CA VAL A 19 -11.39 -22.27 -0.37
C VAL A 19 -10.09 -21.69 0.19
N GLU A 20 -9.18 -22.57 0.62
CA GLU A 20 -7.76 -22.22 0.76
C GLU A 20 -7.23 -21.82 -0.62
N GLY A 21 -6.74 -20.59 -0.75
CA GLY A 21 -6.10 -20.13 -1.98
C GLY A 21 -4.84 -20.97 -2.23
N SER A 22 -4.64 -21.39 -3.48
CA SER A 22 -3.42 -22.12 -3.84
C SER A 22 -2.17 -21.27 -3.53
N LEU A 23 -1.08 -21.89 -3.05
CA LEU A 23 0.17 -21.18 -2.78
C LEU A 23 0.64 -20.31 -3.96
N PRO A 24 0.55 -20.75 -5.24
CA PRO A 24 0.87 -19.89 -6.38
C PRO A 24 0.02 -18.61 -6.45
N GLU A 25 -1.28 -18.69 -6.13
CA GLU A 25 -2.16 -17.52 -6.09
C GLU A 25 -1.75 -16.56 -4.97
N ALA A 26 -1.38 -17.11 -3.81
CA ALA A 26 -0.90 -16.32 -2.68
C ALA A 26 0.42 -15.60 -2.99
N LEU A 27 1.36 -16.28 -3.63
CA LEU A 27 2.62 -15.68 -4.07
C LEU A 27 2.38 -14.57 -5.09
N LEU A 28 1.51 -14.80 -6.08
CA LEU A 28 1.14 -13.77 -7.06
C LEU A 28 0.48 -12.55 -6.43
N ALA A 29 -0.35 -12.73 -5.39
CA ALA A 29 -0.97 -11.64 -4.65
C ALA A 29 0.05 -10.83 -3.84
N ALA A 30 1.13 -11.46 -3.40
CA ALA A 30 2.17 -10.85 -2.57
C ALA A 30 3.23 -10.09 -3.38
N LEU A 31 3.30 -10.29 -4.69
CA LEU A 31 4.28 -9.66 -5.58
C LEU A 31 4.26 -8.13 -5.58
N PRO A 32 3.12 -7.41 -5.54
CA PRO A 32 3.13 -5.94 -5.65
C PRO A 32 4.01 -5.23 -4.62
N PRO A 33 3.82 -5.40 -3.30
CA PRO A 33 4.70 -4.74 -2.32
C PRO A 33 6.15 -5.24 -2.40
N LEU A 34 6.39 -6.51 -2.75
CA LEU A 34 7.74 -7.05 -2.92
C LEU A 34 8.47 -6.36 -4.08
N LEU A 35 7.89 -6.41 -5.28
CA LEU A 35 8.47 -5.83 -6.49
C LEU A 35 8.64 -4.33 -6.35
N TYR A 36 7.66 -3.66 -5.75
CA TYR A 36 7.74 -2.22 -5.50
C TYR A 36 8.87 -1.88 -4.52
N GLY A 37 8.95 -2.57 -3.37
CA GLY A 37 10.02 -2.38 -2.39
C GLY A 37 11.42 -2.63 -2.97
N LEU A 38 11.58 -3.71 -3.74
CA LEU A 38 12.82 -4.05 -4.44
C LEU A 38 13.17 -3.01 -5.51
N ALA A 39 12.21 -2.58 -6.32
CA ALA A 39 12.42 -1.57 -7.36
C ALA A 39 12.90 -0.24 -6.76
N LEU A 40 12.29 0.20 -5.65
CA LEU A 40 12.69 1.42 -4.94
C LEU A 40 14.10 1.31 -4.35
N SER A 41 14.46 0.18 -3.74
CA SER A 41 15.82 -0.01 -3.22
C SER A 41 16.86 -0.13 -4.34
N ALA A 42 16.56 -0.89 -5.40
CA ALA A 42 17.43 -1.02 -6.57
C ALA A 42 17.64 0.33 -7.26
N PHE A 43 16.58 1.15 -7.33
CA PHE A 43 16.66 2.53 -7.79
C PHE A 43 17.65 3.34 -6.96
N LEU A 44 17.53 3.33 -5.63
CA LEU A 44 18.45 4.06 -4.76
C LEU A 44 19.90 3.59 -4.94
N LEU A 45 20.13 2.28 -5.01
CA LEU A 45 21.47 1.71 -5.22
C LEU A 45 22.06 2.01 -6.60
N GLY A 46 21.22 2.18 -7.62
CA GLY A 46 21.65 2.55 -8.97
C GLY A 46 22.12 4.00 -9.08
N PHE A 47 21.65 4.87 -8.19
CA PHE A 47 21.91 6.32 -8.25
C PHE A 47 22.73 6.87 -7.09
N VAL A 48 22.81 6.16 -5.96
CA VAL A 48 23.59 6.56 -4.80
C VAL A 48 24.75 5.56 -4.63
N PRO A 49 26.01 6.01 -4.77
CA PRO A 49 27.17 5.16 -4.50
C PRO A 49 27.11 4.61 -3.06
N LEU A 50 27.38 3.32 -2.87
CA LEU A 50 27.37 2.69 -1.55
C LEU A 50 28.35 3.37 -0.57
N SER A 51 29.43 3.98 -1.07
CA SER A 51 30.40 4.74 -0.26
C SER A 51 29.83 6.02 0.36
N GLU A 52 28.73 6.55 -0.17
CA GLU A 52 28.09 7.78 0.30
C GLU A 52 26.92 7.51 1.26
N VAL A 53 26.49 6.26 1.39
CA VAL A 53 25.39 5.88 2.28
C VAL A 53 25.85 5.97 3.73
N VAL A 54 25.26 6.93 4.47
CA VAL A 54 25.52 7.11 5.91
C VAL A 54 24.37 6.49 6.69
N PHE A 55 24.65 5.45 7.48
CA PHE A 55 23.66 4.87 8.38
C PHE A 55 23.40 5.79 9.58
N GLY A 56 22.13 6.14 9.81
CA GLY A 56 21.72 7.00 10.92
C GLY A 56 21.82 8.50 10.63
N GLY A 57 22.28 8.92 9.45
CA GLY A 57 22.48 10.33 9.10
C GLY A 57 22.07 10.67 7.66
N PRO A 58 22.04 11.97 7.30
CA PRO A 58 21.75 12.39 5.94
C PRO A 58 22.88 11.97 4.98
N THR A 59 22.49 11.44 3.83
CA THR A 59 23.37 11.11 2.71
C THR A 59 23.79 12.40 2.02
N ARG A 60 25.07 12.54 1.67
CA ARG A 60 25.62 13.79 1.08
C ARG A 60 25.16 14.05 -0.34
N TYR A 61 24.71 13.00 -1.04
CA TYR A 61 24.26 13.09 -2.42
C TYR A 61 22.73 13.24 -2.48
N PRO A 62 22.19 14.43 -2.80
CA PRO A 62 20.76 14.63 -2.85
C PRO A 62 20.16 13.93 -4.08
N VAL A 63 19.17 13.09 -3.85
CA VAL A 63 18.43 12.36 -4.90
C VAL A 63 17.68 13.31 -5.84
N THR A 64 17.44 14.56 -5.43
CA THR A 64 16.82 15.64 -6.24
C THR A 64 17.66 16.13 -7.42
N ARG A 65 18.90 15.65 -7.62
CA ARG A 65 19.67 15.93 -8.85
C ARG A 65 19.41 14.92 -9.98
N LEU A 66 18.54 13.95 -9.77
CA LEU A 66 18.17 13.00 -10.82
C LEU A 66 17.31 13.72 -11.85
N THR A 67 17.74 13.68 -13.11
CA THR A 67 16.92 14.06 -14.26
C THR A 67 15.59 13.28 -14.21
N LEU A 68 14.50 13.84 -14.74
CA LEU A 68 13.15 13.24 -14.70
C LEU A 68 13.08 11.78 -15.19
N THR A 69 14.06 11.32 -15.98
CA THR A 69 14.08 10.02 -16.65
C THR A 69 13.96 8.81 -15.71
N PRO A 70 14.76 8.67 -14.63
CA PRO A 70 14.57 7.65 -13.60
C PRO A 70 13.18 7.64 -12.93
N LEU A 71 12.53 8.80 -12.78
CA LEU A 71 11.23 8.94 -12.12
C LEU A 71 10.06 8.36 -12.93
N ILE A 72 10.20 8.29 -14.26
CA ILE A 72 9.14 7.82 -15.17
C ILE A 72 8.95 6.31 -15.06
N LEU A 73 10.02 5.56 -14.74
CA LEU A 73 10.00 4.10 -14.76
C LEU A 73 9.06 3.49 -13.69
N PRO A 74 9.06 3.93 -12.41
CA PRO A 74 8.06 3.52 -11.44
C PRO A 74 6.63 3.86 -11.88
N GLY A 75 6.42 5.03 -12.49
CA GLY A 75 5.11 5.46 -12.99
C GLY A 75 4.58 4.58 -14.12
N LEU A 76 5.43 4.24 -15.09
CA LEU A 76 5.08 3.32 -16.18
C LEU A 76 4.77 1.93 -15.67
N LEU A 77 5.60 1.40 -14.76
CA LEU A 77 5.34 0.13 -14.10
C LEU A 77 3.99 0.18 -13.39
N GLY A 78 3.74 1.19 -12.55
CA GLY A 78 2.47 1.39 -11.86
C GLY A 78 1.27 1.40 -12.81
N THR A 79 1.37 2.12 -13.92
CA THR A 79 0.31 2.18 -14.94
C THR A 79 0.05 0.81 -15.55
N MET A 80 1.09 0.04 -15.88
CA MET A 80 0.95 -1.35 -16.36
C MET A 80 0.27 -2.25 -15.32
N LEU A 81 0.59 -2.06 -14.03
CA LEU A 81 -0.03 -2.83 -12.94
C LEU A 81 -1.52 -2.50 -12.78
N VAL A 82 -1.88 -1.21 -12.87
CA VAL A 82 -3.28 -0.76 -12.84
C VAL A 82 -4.05 -1.36 -14.01
N VAL A 83 -3.51 -1.25 -15.23
CA VAL A 83 -4.16 -1.81 -16.43
C VAL A 83 -4.31 -3.33 -16.30
N GLY A 84 -3.27 -4.05 -15.88
CA GLY A 84 -3.33 -5.49 -15.63
C GLY A 84 -4.38 -5.88 -14.58
N GLY A 85 -4.41 -5.15 -13.45
CA GLY A 85 -5.40 -5.33 -12.40
C GLY A 85 -6.83 -5.07 -12.86
N LEU A 86 -7.07 -4.03 -13.66
CA LEU A 86 -8.39 -3.66 -14.18
C LEU A 86 -8.89 -4.60 -15.29
N ILE A 87 -8.01 -5.02 -16.20
CA ILE A 87 -8.34 -6.04 -17.22
C ILE A 87 -8.76 -7.32 -16.53
N GLY A 88 -8.02 -7.69 -15.49
CA GLY A 88 -8.45 -8.76 -14.63
C GLY A 88 -9.83 -8.48 -14.02
N ALA A 89 -10.06 -7.29 -13.43
CA ALA A 89 -11.32 -6.89 -12.73
C ALA A 89 -12.58 -7.22 -13.49
N ARG A 90 -12.55 -6.94 -14.78
CA ARG A 90 -13.67 -7.16 -15.67
C ARG A 90 -14.00 -8.63 -15.90
N ARG A 91 -13.08 -9.57 -15.67
CA ARG A 91 -13.20 -10.99 -16.05
C ARG A 91 -13.45 -11.97 -14.87
N ARG A 92 -14.07 -11.52 -13.77
CA ARG A 92 -14.23 -12.31 -12.51
C ARG A 92 -12.87 -12.67 -11.90
N LEU A 93 -12.21 -11.63 -11.39
CA LEU A 93 -10.83 -11.65 -10.95
C LEU A 93 -10.38 -12.82 -10.07
N PRO A 94 -9.22 -13.43 -10.37
CA PRO A 94 -8.44 -14.13 -9.35
C PRO A 94 -8.02 -13.16 -8.24
N ARG A 95 -7.93 -13.65 -7.00
CA ARG A 95 -7.85 -12.81 -5.79
C ARG A 95 -6.60 -11.92 -5.76
N TRP A 96 -5.52 -12.34 -6.42
CA TRP A 96 -4.27 -11.58 -6.45
C TRP A 96 -4.42 -10.18 -7.02
N SER A 97 -5.27 -9.99 -8.01
CA SER A 97 -5.47 -8.71 -8.70
C SER A 97 -5.85 -7.50 -7.82
N TYR A 98 -6.48 -7.71 -6.66
CA TYR A 98 -6.83 -6.61 -5.76
C TYR A 98 -5.61 -5.90 -5.20
N THR A 99 -4.55 -6.67 -4.88
CA THR A 99 -3.29 -6.10 -4.39
C THR A 99 -2.54 -5.39 -5.52
N TRP A 100 -2.62 -5.90 -6.75
CA TRP A 100 -2.02 -5.26 -7.93
C TRP A 100 -2.71 -3.95 -8.31
N ALA A 101 -4.05 -3.92 -8.27
CA ALA A 101 -4.80 -2.71 -8.60
C ALA A 101 -4.50 -1.59 -7.58
N THR A 102 -4.57 -1.91 -6.28
CA THR A 102 -4.28 -0.92 -5.23
C THR A 102 -2.81 -0.51 -5.21
N GLY A 103 -1.88 -1.46 -5.28
CA GLY A 103 -0.45 -1.18 -5.35
C GLY A 103 -0.06 -0.39 -6.60
N GLY A 104 -0.69 -0.66 -7.74
CA GLY A 104 -0.52 0.10 -8.97
C GLY A 104 -0.97 1.56 -8.83
N VAL A 105 -2.16 1.79 -8.26
CA VAL A 105 -2.65 3.17 -8.06
C VAL A 105 -1.76 3.93 -7.09
N VAL A 106 -1.35 3.31 -5.98
CA VAL A 106 -0.38 3.92 -5.05
C VAL A 106 0.91 4.26 -5.80
N THR A 107 1.47 3.32 -6.58
CA THR A 107 2.67 3.57 -7.37
C THR A 107 2.53 4.76 -8.31
N VAL A 108 1.41 4.88 -9.03
CA VAL A 108 1.14 6.01 -9.92
C VAL A 108 1.02 7.32 -9.14
N LEU A 109 0.26 7.35 -8.04
CA LEU A 109 0.14 8.54 -7.19
C LEU A 109 1.51 9.02 -6.71
N PHE A 110 2.36 8.10 -6.27
CA PHE A 110 3.71 8.43 -5.81
C PHE A 110 4.59 8.95 -6.94
N ALA A 111 4.51 8.35 -8.14
CA ALA A 111 5.21 8.88 -9.30
C ALA A 111 4.75 10.30 -9.64
N LEU A 112 3.45 10.59 -9.56
CA LEU A 112 2.92 11.93 -9.80
C LEU A 112 3.40 12.94 -8.76
N VAL A 113 3.48 12.56 -7.48
CA VAL A 113 4.04 13.43 -6.42
C VAL A 113 5.50 13.75 -6.72
N LEU A 114 6.31 12.73 -7.06
CA LEU A 114 7.72 12.93 -7.37
C LEU A 114 7.92 13.86 -8.60
N VAL A 115 7.10 13.73 -9.64
CA VAL A 115 7.17 14.63 -10.81
C VAL A 115 6.65 16.03 -10.46
N GLY A 116 5.64 16.13 -9.58
CA GLY A 116 5.10 17.39 -9.10
C GLY A 116 6.04 18.17 -8.18
N ASP A 117 7.04 17.53 -7.58
CA ASP A 117 8.08 18.24 -6.81
C ASP A 117 9.04 19.03 -7.73
N GLU A 118 9.20 18.61 -9.00
CA GLU A 118 10.09 19.24 -9.98
C GLU A 118 9.37 20.26 -10.89
N LEU A 119 8.04 20.20 -10.96
CA LEU A 119 7.22 21.03 -11.86
C LEU A 119 6.12 21.75 -11.07
N PRO A 120 5.80 23.02 -11.39
CA PRO A 120 4.70 23.73 -10.73
C PRO A 120 3.32 23.07 -10.99
N TYR A 121 3.20 22.32 -12.09
CA TYR A 121 2.07 21.47 -12.46
C TYR A 121 2.53 20.46 -13.50
N LEU A 122 1.88 19.29 -13.57
CA LEU A 122 2.18 18.26 -14.58
C LEU A 122 1.67 18.65 -15.95
N ILE A 123 0.40 19.09 -16.02
CA ILE A 123 -0.26 19.57 -17.25
C ILE A 123 -0.93 20.91 -16.99
N SER A 124 -1.79 20.96 -15.97
CA SER A 124 -2.41 22.18 -15.46
C SER A 124 -3.02 21.87 -14.09
N PRO A 125 -3.20 22.86 -13.19
CA PRO A 125 -3.72 22.61 -11.85
C PRO A 125 -5.06 21.86 -11.84
N THR A 126 -5.95 22.15 -12.80
CA THR A 126 -7.25 21.46 -12.90
C THR A 126 -7.10 20.01 -13.34
N ILE A 127 -6.25 19.74 -14.32
CA ILE A 127 -6.02 18.38 -14.84
C ILE A 127 -5.34 17.51 -13.77
N ASP A 128 -4.37 18.06 -13.04
CA ASP A 128 -3.66 17.34 -11.99
C ASP A 128 -4.62 16.92 -10.86
N VAL A 129 -5.52 17.82 -10.44
CA VAL A 129 -6.59 17.50 -9.49
C VAL A 129 -7.53 16.43 -10.04
N LEU A 130 -7.94 16.51 -11.31
CA LEU A 130 -8.80 15.51 -11.93
C LEU A 130 -8.12 14.13 -12.01
N ILE A 131 -6.81 14.07 -12.27
CA ILE A 131 -6.03 12.82 -12.26
C ILE A 131 -6.04 12.21 -10.86
N VAL A 132 -5.76 13.01 -9.82
CA VAL A 132 -5.80 12.53 -8.42
C VAL A 132 -7.19 12.04 -8.04
N LEU A 133 -8.24 12.80 -8.36
CA LEU A 133 -9.62 12.39 -8.09
C LEU A 133 -10.01 11.12 -8.84
N ALA A 134 -9.56 10.94 -10.08
CA ALA A 134 -9.80 9.73 -10.85
C ALA A 134 -9.12 8.50 -10.21
N LEU A 135 -7.87 8.65 -9.75
CA LEU A 135 -7.14 7.58 -9.06
C LEU A 135 -7.77 7.23 -7.70
N LEU A 136 -8.21 8.23 -6.93
CA LEU A 136 -8.95 8.01 -5.68
C LEU A 136 -10.31 7.35 -5.93
N GLY A 137 -11.04 7.79 -6.97
CA GLY A 137 -12.30 7.17 -7.39
C GLY A 137 -12.11 5.71 -7.80
N LEU A 138 -10.99 5.39 -8.47
CA LEU A 138 -10.63 4.03 -8.82
C LEU A 138 -10.36 3.16 -7.59
N LEU A 139 -9.59 3.66 -6.61
CA LEU A 139 -9.37 2.97 -5.34
C LEU A 139 -10.68 2.71 -4.60
N ALA A 140 -11.55 3.72 -4.52
CA ALA A 140 -12.86 3.59 -3.88
C ALA A 140 -13.74 2.55 -4.58
N ALA A 141 -13.75 2.54 -5.92
CA ALA A 141 -14.49 1.55 -6.70
C ALA A 141 -13.97 0.12 -6.48
N VAL A 142 -12.65 -0.08 -6.47
CA VAL A 142 -12.02 -1.38 -6.19
C VAL A 142 -12.33 -1.83 -4.76
N ALA A 143 -12.24 -0.94 -3.77
CA ALA A 143 -12.57 -1.21 -2.38
C ALA A 143 -14.04 -1.60 -2.20
N LEU A 144 -14.96 -0.86 -2.80
CA LEU A 144 -16.39 -1.15 -2.74
C LEU A 144 -16.72 -2.50 -3.40
N LEU A 145 -16.17 -2.75 -4.59
CA LEU A 145 -16.35 -4.02 -5.30
C LEU A 145 -15.81 -5.21 -4.49
N ALA A 146 -14.64 -5.06 -3.87
CA ALA A 146 -14.06 -6.10 -3.02
C ALA A 146 -14.90 -6.32 -1.75
N ALA A 147 -15.33 -5.24 -1.09
CA ALA A 147 -16.21 -5.30 0.07
C ALA A 147 -17.55 -5.99 -0.22
N TRP A 148 -18.08 -5.82 -1.44
CA TRP A 148 -19.29 -6.51 -1.87
C TRP A 148 -19.08 -8.01 -2.11
N ARG A 149 -17.87 -8.41 -2.50
CA ARG A 149 -17.53 -9.81 -2.78
C ARG A 149 -17.21 -10.61 -1.52
N GLY A 150 -16.68 -9.96 -0.50
CA GLY A 150 -16.49 -10.56 0.82
C GLY A 150 -15.36 -9.93 1.62
N TRP A 151 -15.33 -10.24 2.91
CA TRP A 151 -14.28 -9.79 3.83
C TRP A 151 -12.85 -10.10 3.35
N VAL A 152 -12.63 -11.27 2.74
CA VAL A 152 -11.28 -11.70 2.33
C VAL A 152 -10.76 -10.83 1.18
N GLU A 153 -11.56 -10.63 0.14
CA GLU A 153 -11.23 -9.79 -1.00
C GLU A 153 -10.98 -8.34 -0.56
N ALA A 154 -11.79 -7.83 0.37
CA ALA A 154 -11.61 -6.50 0.93
C ALA A 154 -10.32 -6.38 1.76
N GLY A 155 -9.99 -7.41 2.54
CA GLY A 155 -8.72 -7.48 3.26
C GLY A 155 -7.52 -7.44 2.32
N LEU A 156 -7.57 -8.08 1.15
CA LEU A 156 -6.51 -8.01 0.15
C LEU A 156 -6.33 -6.60 -0.45
N VAL A 157 -7.42 -5.88 -0.71
CA VAL A 157 -7.36 -4.47 -1.11
C VAL A 157 -6.62 -3.66 -0.03
N GLY A 158 -7.00 -3.84 1.23
CA GLY A 158 -6.38 -3.15 2.37
C GLY A 158 -4.89 -3.48 2.53
N LEU A 159 -4.52 -4.75 2.46
CA LEU A 159 -3.12 -5.20 2.57
C LEU A 159 -2.27 -4.72 1.41
N GLY A 160 -2.79 -4.80 0.18
CA GLY A 160 -2.09 -4.29 -1.02
C GLY A 160 -1.84 -2.79 -0.93
N PHE A 161 -2.87 -2.02 -0.58
CA PHE A 161 -2.74 -0.59 -0.35
C PHE A 161 -1.75 -0.28 0.79
N GLY A 162 -1.94 -0.86 1.97
CA GLY A 162 -1.14 -0.56 3.16
C GLY A 162 0.34 -0.92 3.00
N GLY A 163 0.62 -2.07 2.39
CA GLY A 163 2.00 -2.52 2.14
C GLY A 163 2.73 -1.65 1.11
N THR A 164 2.09 -1.35 -0.03
CA THR A 164 2.69 -0.47 -1.04
C THR A 164 2.80 0.96 -0.54
N PHE A 165 1.80 1.49 0.16
CA PHE A 165 1.85 2.84 0.73
C PHE A 165 2.96 2.99 1.77
N ALA A 166 3.10 2.04 2.70
CA ALA A 166 4.12 2.09 3.72
C ALA A 166 5.55 1.99 3.14
N THR A 167 5.77 1.11 2.15
CA THR A 167 7.06 1.03 1.45
C THR A 167 7.39 2.30 0.69
N ALA A 168 6.39 2.94 0.10
CA ALA A 168 6.54 4.21 -0.59
C ALA A 168 6.88 5.37 0.37
N VAL A 169 6.27 5.40 1.57
CA VAL A 169 6.61 6.38 2.63
C VAL A 169 8.07 6.23 3.09
N LEU A 170 8.58 4.99 3.24
CA LEU A 170 10.00 4.78 3.56
C LEU A 170 10.91 5.39 2.48
N PHE A 171 10.56 5.25 1.21
CA PHE A 171 11.33 5.83 0.11
C PHE A 171 11.31 7.37 0.11
N PHE A 172 10.21 8.01 0.50
CA PHE A 172 10.18 9.48 0.63
C PHE A 172 11.13 10.03 1.68
N ALA A 173 11.61 9.22 2.63
CA ALA A 173 12.68 9.64 3.53
C ALA A 173 13.99 9.98 2.78
N THR A 174 14.13 9.60 1.50
CA THR A 174 15.27 9.96 0.65
C THR A 174 15.13 11.32 -0.04
N ALA A 175 13.90 11.84 -0.13
CA ALA A 175 13.66 13.16 -0.70
C ALA A 175 14.30 14.25 0.16
N ALA A 176 14.64 15.39 -0.46
CA ALA A 176 15.08 16.56 0.27
C ALA A 176 13.95 17.05 1.21
N PRO A 177 14.26 17.59 2.40
CA PRO A 177 15.60 17.86 2.94
C PRO A 177 16.22 16.68 3.73
N PHE A 178 15.61 15.50 3.77
CA PHE A 178 16.03 14.42 4.66
C PHE A 178 17.25 13.66 4.15
N SER A 179 17.25 13.30 2.86
CA SER A 179 18.32 12.53 2.21
C SER A 179 18.71 11.25 2.99
N ARG A 180 17.74 10.57 3.61
CA ARG A 180 17.95 9.34 4.41
C ARG A 180 17.89 8.09 3.54
N THR A 181 18.90 7.89 2.71
CA THR A 181 19.03 6.70 1.84
C THR A 181 19.01 5.40 2.63
N ASP A 182 19.57 5.39 3.85
CA ASP A 182 19.52 4.25 4.78
C ASP A 182 18.08 3.81 5.09
N VAL A 183 17.18 4.77 5.32
CA VAL A 183 15.74 4.52 5.53
C VAL A 183 15.06 4.11 4.24
N GLY A 184 15.41 4.74 3.12
CA GLY A 184 14.89 4.36 1.79
C GLY A 184 15.20 2.92 1.41
N LEU A 185 16.40 2.43 1.72
CA LEU A 185 16.81 1.03 1.48
C LEU A 185 16.03 0.03 2.32
N MET A 186 15.32 0.48 3.37
CA MET A 186 14.38 -0.37 4.11
C MET A 186 13.09 -0.66 3.32
N SER A 187 12.89 -0.04 2.15
CA SER A 187 11.74 -0.35 1.28
C SER A 187 11.73 -1.82 0.83
N ALA A 188 12.90 -2.40 0.51
CA ALA A 188 13.01 -3.81 0.11
C ALA A 188 12.64 -4.79 1.24
N PRO A 189 13.25 -4.73 2.45
CA PRO A 189 12.87 -5.63 3.54
C PRO A 189 11.42 -5.40 4.00
N ALA A 190 10.92 -4.15 3.98
CA ALA A 190 9.51 -3.88 4.26
C ALA A 190 8.59 -4.50 3.19
N GLY A 191 8.93 -4.40 1.90
CA GLY A 191 8.20 -5.02 0.81
C GLY A 191 8.13 -6.55 0.95
N LEU A 192 9.25 -7.19 1.29
CA LEU A 192 9.30 -8.63 1.59
C LEU A 192 8.44 -9.00 2.81
N PHE A 193 8.50 -8.20 3.86
CA PHE A 193 7.69 -8.42 5.07
C PHE A 193 6.19 -8.34 4.77
N PHE A 194 5.74 -7.32 4.04
CA PHE A 194 4.33 -7.22 3.64
C PHE A 194 3.91 -8.33 2.67
N ALA A 195 4.81 -8.77 1.79
CA ALA A 195 4.56 -9.93 0.94
C ALA A 195 4.33 -11.21 1.78
N ALA A 196 5.16 -11.44 2.80
CA ALA A 196 4.97 -12.56 3.73
C ALA A 196 3.63 -12.48 4.48
N ILE A 197 3.21 -11.28 4.90
CA ILE A 197 1.89 -11.07 5.53
C ILE A 197 0.75 -11.41 4.57
N ILE A 198 0.83 -11.01 3.30
CA ILE A 198 -0.20 -11.33 2.30
C ILE A 198 -0.30 -12.84 2.07
N VAL A 199 0.83 -13.55 1.99
CA VAL A 199 0.85 -15.02 1.90
C VAL A 199 0.20 -15.64 3.14
N ALA A 200 0.57 -15.18 4.35
CA ALA A 200 -0.01 -15.65 5.60
C ALA A 200 -1.53 -15.36 5.68
N PHE A 201 -2.00 -14.23 5.16
CA PHE A 201 -3.42 -13.89 5.09
C PHE A 201 -4.19 -14.86 4.19
N LEU A 202 -3.66 -15.15 2.99
CA LEU A 202 -4.35 -16.01 2.02
C LEU A 202 -4.35 -17.48 2.42
N CYS A 203 -3.23 -17.98 2.94
CA CYS A 203 -3.08 -19.37 3.37
C CYS A 203 -3.54 -19.62 4.81
N GLY A 204 -3.81 -18.55 5.57
CA GLY A 204 -4.13 -18.62 7.00
C GLY A 204 -5.62 -18.82 7.28
N ARG A 205 -5.89 -19.33 8.49
CA ARG A 205 -7.24 -19.37 9.10
C ARG A 205 -7.75 -17.96 9.42
N SER A 206 -9.02 -17.86 9.80
CA SER A 206 -9.66 -16.58 10.16
C SER A 206 -8.85 -15.74 11.16
N VAL A 207 -8.31 -16.35 12.22
CA VAL A 207 -7.47 -15.65 13.21
C VAL A 207 -6.20 -15.07 12.59
N VAL A 208 -5.51 -15.82 11.72
CA VAL A 208 -4.28 -15.37 11.05
C VAL A 208 -4.56 -14.19 10.13
N ARG A 209 -5.73 -14.17 9.47
CA ARG A 209 -6.16 -13.05 8.62
C ARG A 209 -6.33 -11.75 9.40
N TRP A 210 -6.95 -11.83 10.57
CA TRP A 210 -7.09 -10.67 11.47
C TRP A 210 -5.74 -10.20 11.99
N LEU A 211 -4.87 -11.13 12.40
CA LEU A 211 -3.51 -10.80 12.84
C LEU A 211 -2.69 -10.15 11.72
N ALA A 212 -2.82 -10.62 10.48
CA ALA A 212 -2.17 -10.02 9.32
C ALA A 212 -2.60 -8.56 9.08
N LEU A 213 -3.90 -8.27 9.14
CA LEU A 213 -4.41 -6.89 9.02
C LEU A 213 -3.92 -6.00 10.18
N ALA A 214 -3.98 -6.50 11.41
CA ALA A 214 -3.51 -5.78 12.59
C ALA A 214 -2.01 -5.49 12.51
N LEU A 215 -1.21 -6.49 12.12
CA LEU A 215 0.24 -6.37 11.98
C LEU A 215 0.60 -5.37 10.88
N THR A 216 -0.07 -5.41 9.72
CA THR A 216 0.12 -4.39 8.68
C THR A 216 -0.19 -3.00 9.21
N GLY A 217 -1.29 -2.83 9.96
CA GLY A 217 -1.65 -1.54 10.56
C GLY A 217 -0.59 -1.05 11.55
N MET A 218 -0.12 -1.92 12.44
CA MET A 218 0.93 -1.60 13.41
C MET A 218 2.23 -1.19 12.73
N VAL A 219 2.65 -1.92 11.69
CA VAL A 219 3.87 -1.57 10.93
C VAL A 219 3.69 -0.28 10.15
N SER A 220 2.54 -0.04 9.52
CA SER A 220 2.25 1.24 8.86
C SER A 220 2.28 2.42 9.84
N VAL A 221 1.67 2.27 11.02
CA VAL A 221 1.73 3.29 12.09
C VAL A 221 3.19 3.54 12.51
N TRP A 222 3.96 2.48 12.74
CA TRP A 222 5.36 2.57 13.13
C TRP A 222 6.22 3.27 12.07
N ILE A 223 6.04 2.94 10.79
CA ILE A 223 6.74 3.58 9.67
C ILE A 223 6.38 5.08 9.58
N ILE A 224 5.09 5.43 9.63
CA ILE A 224 4.65 6.84 9.55
C ILE A 224 5.12 7.63 10.77
N TRP A 225 5.16 7.01 11.95
CA TRP A 225 5.69 7.62 13.15
C TRP A 225 7.22 7.80 13.08
N GLY A 226 7.95 6.82 12.53
CA GLY A 226 9.37 6.95 12.24
C GLY A 226 9.65 8.08 11.25
N TYR A 227 8.83 8.17 10.19
CA TYR A 227 8.87 9.27 9.23
C TYR A 227 8.65 10.63 9.91
N ARG A 228 7.70 10.72 10.85
CA ARG A 228 7.49 11.92 11.68
C ARG A 228 8.76 12.30 12.47
N ALA A 229 9.46 11.35 13.08
CA ALA A 229 10.70 11.64 13.81
C ALA A 229 11.78 12.20 12.87
N ILE A 230 11.88 11.69 11.65
CA ILE A 230 12.78 12.20 10.60
C ILE A 230 12.38 13.62 10.17
N LEU A 231 11.08 13.88 9.99
CA LEU A 231 10.54 15.20 9.66
C LEU A 231 10.95 16.25 10.68
N PHE A 232 10.77 15.98 11.98
CA PHE A 232 11.10 16.93 13.05
C PHE A 232 12.60 17.12 13.27
N ALA A 233 13.43 16.13 12.93
CA ALA A 233 14.88 16.27 13.03
C ALA A 233 15.48 17.09 11.87
N GLY A 234 14.84 17.11 10.70
CA GLY A 234 15.40 17.65 9.46
C GLY A 234 14.72 18.88 8.86
N MET A 235 13.47 19.20 9.21
CA MET A 235 12.75 20.35 8.63
C MET A 235 12.68 21.56 9.57
N PRO A 236 12.79 22.79 9.05
CA PRO A 236 12.42 23.99 9.79
C PRO A 236 10.91 23.99 10.13
N SER A 237 10.52 24.79 11.12
CA SER A 237 9.18 24.87 11.74
C SER A 237 7.99 25.19 10.82
N PHE A 238 8.19 25.26 9.50
CA PHE A 238 7.19 25.61 8.50
C PHE A 238 6.43 24.40 7.92
N SER A 239 6.84 23.16 8.23
CA SER A 239 6.04 21.99 7.86
C SER A 239 4.76 21.93 8.70
N ASP A 240 3.60 21.78 8.05
CA ASP A 240 2.32 21.62 8.73
C ASP A 240 2.42 20.43 9.70
N ALA A 241 2.44 20.74 11.01
CA ALA A 241 2.58 19.73 12.06
C ALA A 241 1.49 18.66 11.98
N SER A 242 0.38 18.90 11.27
CA SER A 242 -0.69 17.92 11.05
C SER A 242 -0.45 16.97 9.86
N PHE A 243 0.58 17.17 9.03
CA PHE A 243 0.80 16.39 7.80
C PHE A 243 0.92 14.88 8.07
N HIS A 244 1.70 14.48 9.08
CA HIS A 244 1.86 13.07 9.44
C HIS A 244 0.55 12.42 9.92
N TRP A 245 -0.33 13.19 10.58
CA TRP A 245 -1.67 12.71 10.97
C TRP A 245 -2.55 12.49 9.74
N ARG A 246 -2.45 13.34 8.71
CA ARG A 246 -3.16 13.14 7.44
C ARG A 246 -2.65 11.90 6.71
N LEU A 247 -1.33 11.70 6.64
CA LEU A 247 -0.73 10.48 6.09
C LEU A 247 -1.20 9.23 6.83
N LEU A 248 -1.22 9.27 8.17
CA LEU A 248 -1.72 8.17 8.99
C LEU A 248 -3.21 7.92 8.72
N GLY A 249 -4.02 8.97 8.64
CA GLY A 249 -5.44 8.87 8.31
C GLY A 249 -5.67 8.18 6.96
N ILE A 250 -4.90 8.56 5.93
CA ILE A 250 -4.95 7.94 4.60
C ILE A 250 -4.52 6.46 4.67
N ALA A 251 -3.41 6.16 5.35
CA ALA A 251 -2.92 4.80 5.53
C ALA A 251 -3.96 3.89 6.19
N MET A 252 -4.53 4.35 7.31
CA MET A 252 -5.52 3.61 8.07
C MET A 252 -6.86 3.48 7.32
N ALA A 253 -7.29 4.53 6.62
CA ALA A 253 -8.51 4.50 5.82
C ALA A 253 -8.39 3.52 4.64
N GLY A 254 -7.26 3.51 3.92
CA GLY A 254 -7.07 2.57 2.82
C GLY A 254 -6.85 1.13 3.29
N LEU A 255 -6.19 0.91 4.44
CA LEU A 255 -5.97 -0.41 5.01
C LEU A 255 -7.25 -1.02 5.62
N LEU A 256 -7.94 -0.27 6.49
CA LEU A 256 -9.07 -0.78 7.27
C LEU A 256 -10.43 -0.47 6.65
N GLY A 257 -10.53 0.56 5.82
CA GLY A 257 -11.79 0.98 5.19
C GLY A 257 -12.46 -0.14 4.41
N PRO A 258 -11.78 -0.80 3.45
CA PRO A 258 -12.37 -1.90 2.69
C PRO A 258 -12.87 -3.06 3.58
N PRO A 259 -12.06 -3.65 4.48
CA PRO A 259 -12.54 -4.73 5.34
C PRO A 259 -13.70 -4.30 6.25
N VAL A 260 -13.62 -3.14 6.91
CA VAL A 260 -14.71 -2.64 7.76
C VAL A 260 -16.00 -2.45 6.95
N LEU A 261 -15.90 -1.94 5.72
CA LEU A 261 -17.04 -1.82 4.82
C LEU A 261 -17.65 -3.19 4.48
N ALA A 262 -16.81 -4.20 4.21
CA ALA A 262 -17.28 -5.56 3.94
C ALA A 262 -18.06 -6.14 5.13
N TRP A 263 -17.52 -5.99 6.33
CA TRP A 263 -18.17 -6.44 7.57
C TRP A 263 -19.53 -5.76 7.80
N LEU A 264 -19.62 -4.45 7.56
CA LEU A 264 -20.88 -3.71 7.67
C LEU A 264 -21.93 -4.16 6.64
N LEU A 265 -21.50 -4.53 5.44
CA LEU A 265 -22.38 -5.00 4.37
C LEU A 265 -22.86 -6.44 4.60
N GLU A 266 -22.00 -7.30 5.14
CA GLU A 266 -22.36 -8.67 5.53
C GLU A 266 -23.43 -8.66 6.63
N GLY A 267 -23.31 -7.79 7.63
CA GLY A 267 -24.30 -7.65 8.71
C GLY A 267 -25.69 -7.19 8.25
N ARG A 268 -25.83 -6.69 7.02
CA ARG A 268 -27.11 -6.26 6.43
C ARG A 268 -27.75 -7.30 5.51
N ARG A 269 -27.07 -8.40 5.19
CA ARG A 269 -27.65 -9.44 4.34
C ARG A 269 -28.74 -10.16 5.15
N PRO A 270 -30.02 -10.12 4.74
CA PRO A 270 -31.05 -10.89 5.42
C PRO A 270 -30.63 -12.36 5.39
N ALA A 271 -30.80 -13.06 6.52
CA ALA A 271 -30.59 -14.50 6.57
C ALA A 271 -31.54 -15.12 5.55
N VAL A 272 -31.03 -15.40 4.35
CA VAL A 272 -31.76 -16.16 3.35
C VAL A 272 -31.95 -17.52 3.98
N ALA A 273 -33.17 -17.80 4.43
CA ALA A 273 -33.54 -19.11 4.95
C ALA A 273 -33.32 -20.11 3.82
N THR A 274 -32.17 -20.80 3.87
CA THR A 274 -31.85 -21.96 3.05
C THR A 274 -32.58 -23.18 3.58
#